data_AF-A0AA39E2N3-F1
#
_entry.id   AF-A0AA39E2N3-F1
#
_cell.length_a   1.000
_cell.length_b   1.000
_cell.length_c   1.000
_cell.angle_alpha   90.00
_cell.angle_beta   90.00
_cell.angle_gamma   90.00
#
_symmetry.space_group_name_H-M   'P 1'
#
loop_
_entity.id
_entity.type
_entity.pdbx_description
1 polymer ?
#
loop_
_entity_poly.entity_id
_entity_poly.type
_entity_poly.pdbx_seq_one_letter_code
_entity_poly.pdbx_strand_id
1 'polypeptide(L)'
;MKKLRLLKVYNSHNSGDFDYASRNENYKRPFSQDFEFPSNKLMRYLYWHRYPLKSLPSNFHPKNLVELNLCCCYVEEIWKGVKHMEKLECINLSHSQYLVRTPDFSGIPNLERLIFEA
;
A
#
# COMPACT_ATOMS: atom_id res chain seq x y z
N MET A 1 -10.76 -3.61 17.62
CA MET A 1 -10.12 -4.92 17.32
C MET A 1 -8.69 -4.92 17.88
N LYS A 2 -8.32 -5.85 18.79
CA LYS A 2 -7.01 -5.84 19.48
C LYS A 2 -6.04 -6.97 19.09
N LYS A 3 -6.34 -7.75 18.05
CA LYS A 3 -5.51 -8.92 17.66
C LYS A 3 -5.26 -9.02 16.15
N LEU A 4 -5.68 -8.04 15.35
CA LEU A 4 -5.52 -8.08 13.90
C LEU A 4 -4.04 -7.93 13.54
N ARG A 5 -3.47 -8.96 12.91
CA ARG A 5 -2.06 -8.99 12.48
C ARG A 5 -1.90 -9.04 10.97
N LEU A 6 -2.93 -9.49 10.26
CA LEU A 6 -2.97 -9.63 8.82
C LEU A 6 -4.23 -8.95 8.29
N LEU A 7 -4.07 -8.05 7.34
CA LEU A 7 -5.16 -7.50 6.54
C LEU A 7 -4.91 -7.86 5.08
N LYS A 8 -5.84 -8.60 4.48
CA LYS A 8 -5.83 -8.90 3.04
C LYS A 8 -7.09 -8.30 2.42
N VAL A 9 -6.91 -7.42 1.45
CA VAL A 9 -8.00 -6.82 0.69
C VAL A 9 -7.83 -7.20 -0.77
N TYR A 10 -8.85 -7.86 -1.30
CA TYR A 10 -8.93 -8.28 -2.69
C TYR A 10 -10.07 -7.51 -3.34
N ASN A 11 -9.77 -6.69 -4.34
CA ASN A 11 -10.80 -6.08 -5.19
C ASN A 11 -11.22 -7.10 -6.27
N SER A 12 -12.49 -7.47 -6.28
CA SER A 12 -13.08 -8.51 -7.15
C SER A 12 -13.54 -8.02 -8.53
N HIS A 13 -13.22 -6.77 -8.92
CA HIS A 13 -13.66 -6.26 -10.21
C HIS A 13 -12.84 -6.83 -11.37
N ASN A 14 -13.43 -7.83 -12.03
CA ASN A 14 -13.08 -8.42 -13.33
C ASN A 14 -13.34 -7.47 -14.52
N SER A 15 -12.94 -6.20 -14.45
CA SER A 15 -12.79 -5.45 -15.69
C SER A 15 -11.39 -5.76 -16.22
N GLY A 16 -11.31 -6.47 -17.34
CA GLY A 16 -10.09 -7.00 -17.96
C GLY A 16 -9.00 -5.96 -18.27
N ASP A 17 -9.26 -4.68 -18.05
CA ASP A 17 -8.27 -3.61 -18.16
C ASP A 17 -8.12 -2.88 -16.84
N PHE A 18 -7.00 -3.12 -16.15
CA PHE A 18 -6.49 -2.22 -15.11
C PHE A 18 -6.41 -0.77 -15.62
N ASP A 19 -6.08 -0.60 -16.90
CA ASP A 19 -6.05 0.69 -17.60
C ASP A 19 -7.43 1.36 -17.76
N TYR A 20 -8.50 0.58 -17.94
CA TYR A 20 -9.84 1.14 -18.10
C TYR A 20 -10.37 1.69 -16.76
N ALA A 21 -10.15 0.94 -15.67
CA ALA A 21 -10.47 1.40 -14.32
C ALA A 21 -9.61 2.61 -13.90
N SER A 22 -8.35 2.68 -14.34
CA SER A 22 -7.47 3.85 -14.12
C SER A 22 -8.00 5.14 -14.76
N ARG A 23 -8.47 5.03 -16.01
CA ARG A 23 -8.92 6.18 -16.83
C ARG A 23 -10.28 6.71 -16.42
N ASN A 24 -11.12 5.90 -15.80
CA ASN A 24 -12.48 6.29 -15.47
C ASN A 24 -12.57 6.78 -14.02
N GLU A 25 -12.79 8.09 -13.84
CA GLU A 25 -12.83 8.73 -12.52
C GLU A 25 -13.90 8.16 -11.58
N ASN A 26 -14.93 7.53 -12.12
CA ASN A 26 -15.99 6.88 -11.35
C ASN A 26 -15.53 5.59 -10.66
N TYR A 27 -14.45 4.95 -11.15
CA TYR A 27 -13.85 3.76 -10.52
C TYR A 27 -12.71 4.11 -9.56
N LYS A 28 -12.30 5.39 -9.50
CA LYS A 28 -11.19 5.84 -8.64
C LYS A 28 -11.53 5.86 -7.14
N ARG A 29 -12.80 5.73 -6.72
CA ARG A 29 -13.16 6.01 -5.32
C ARG A 29 -14.26 5.11 -4.72
N PRO A 30 -13.93 3.87 -4.33
CA PRO A 30 -14.68 3.20 -3.26
C PRO A 30 -14.27 3.70 -1.87
N PHE A 31 -13.07 4.29 -1.75
CA PHE A 31 -12.48 4.70 -0.48
C PHE A 31 -12.27 6.21 -0.46
N SER A 32 -12.83 6.88 0.57
CA SER A 32 -12.53 8.28 0.83
C SER A 32 -11.05 8.43 1.24
N GLN A 33 -10.53 9.64 1.07
CA GLN A 33 -9.20 10.00 1.56
C GLN A 33 -9.09 9.85 3.10
N ASP A 34 -10.23 9.73 3.78
CA ASP A 34 -10.40 9.53 5.21
C ASP A 34 -10.47 8.05 5.61
N PHE A 35 -10.07 7.12 4.72
CA PHE A 35 -10.01 5.70 5.09
C PHE A 35 -9.05 5.49 6.27
N GLU A 36 -9.62 5.04 7.39
CA GLU A 36 -8.86 4.67 8.58
C GLU A 36 -8.57 3.17 8.62
N PHE A 37 -7.29 2.83 8.79
CA PHE A 37 -6.90 1.45 9.00
C PHE A 37 -7.37 0.97 10.38
N PRO A 38 -8.12 -0.15 10.46
CA PRO A 38 -8.78 -0.58 11.69
C PRO A 38 -7.83 -0.98 12.84
N SER A 39 -6.53 -1.20 12.56
CA SER A 39 -5.51 -1.42 13.60
C SER A 39 -4.06 -1.30 13.09
N ASN A 40 -3.56 -0.07 12.90
CA ASN A 40 -2.15 0.13 12.52
C ASN A 40 -1.15 -0.36 13.60
N LYS A 41 -1.54 -0.38 14.88
CA LYS A 41 -0.64 -0.69 16.01
C LYS A 41 -0.16 -2.14 16.05
N LEU A 42 -0.96 -3.11 15.62
CA LEU A 42 -0.64 -4.55 15.75
C LEU A 42 -0.49 -5.27 14.41
N MET A 43 -0.85 -4.61 13.31
CA MET A 43 -0.75 -5.16 11.97
C MET A 43 0.72 -5.43 11.63
N ARG A 44 0.96 -6.65 11.16
CA ARG A 44 2.26 -7.13 10.69
C ARG A 44 2.32 -7.32 9.19
N TYR A 45 1.17 -7.58 8.57
CA TYR A 45 1.09 -7.84 7.14
C TYR A 45 -0.09 -7.10 6.55
N LEU A 46 0.18 -6.32 5.50
CA LEU A 46 -0.84 -5.64 4.71
C LEU A 46 -0.72 -6.11 3.26
N TYR A 47 -1.74 -6.79 2.78
CA TYR A 47 -1.90 -7.11 1.36
C TYR A 47 -3.11 -6.37 0.83
N TRP A 48 -2.90 -5.50 -0.15
CA TRP A 48 -3.97 -4.75 -0.77
C TRP A 48 -3.79 -4.71 -2.28
N HIS A 49 -4.40 -5.70 -2.94
CA HIS A 49 -4.37 -5.77 -4.39
C HIS A 49 -5.21 -4.63 -4.99
N ARG A 50 -4.66 -3.92 -5.98
CA ARG A 50 -5.32 -2.77 -6.61
C ARG A 50 -5.71 -1.70 -5.61
N TYR A 51 -4.76 -1.34 -4.73
CA TYR A 51 -4.94 -0.23 -3.81
C TYR A 51 -5.28 1.06 -4.58
N PRO A 52 -6.41 1.73 -4.26
CA PRO A 52 -7.01 2.74 -5.12
C PRO A 52 -6.46 4.15 -4.91
N LEU A 53 -5.78 4.41 -3.79
CA LEU A 53 -5.28 5.75 -3.48
C LEU A 53 -3.87 5.95 -4.03
N LYS A 54 -3.57 7.19 -4.41
CA LYS A 54 -2.27 7.60 -4.95
C LYS A 54 -1.12 7.51 -3.93
N SER A 55 -1.45 7.54 -2.64
CA SER A 55 -0.53 7.35 -1.54
C SER A 55 -1.23 6.70 -0.35
N LEU A 56 -0.48 6.13 0.58
CA LEU A 56 -1.02 5.74 1.87
C LEU A 56 -1.43 6.98 2.67
N PRO A 57 -2.46 6.89 3.53
CA PRO A 57 -2.89 7.98 4.39
C PRO A 57 -1.75 8.47 5.28
N SER A 58 -1.72 9.77 5.58
CA SER A 58 -0.68 10.35 6.44
C SER A 58 -0.64 9.72 7.82
N ASN A 59 -1.80 9.34 8.38
CA ASN A 59 -1.95 8.66 9.67
C ASN A 59 -1.54 7.17 9.65
N PHE A 60 -1.18 6.60 8.49
CA PHE A 60 -0.69 5.23 8.38
C PHE A 60 0.75 5.13 8.94
N HIS A 61 0.86 4.65 10.16
CA HIS A 61 2.14 4.46 10.87
C HIS A 61 2.18 3.10 11.59
N PRO A 62 2.23 1.98 10.85
CA PRO A 62 2.20 0.67 11.46
C PRO A 62 3.59 0.25 11.98
N LYS A 63 3.85 0.52 13.26
CA LYS A 63 5.15 0.22 13.92
C LYS A 63 5.56 -1.26 13.89
N ASN A 64 4.60 -2.17 13.66
CA ASN A 64 4.83 -3.61 13.65
C ASN A 64 4.73 -4.24 12.27
N LEU A 65 4.61 -3.43 11.20
CA LEU A 65 4.52 -3.93 9.84
C LEU A 65 5.83 -4.59 9.44
N VAL A 66 5.72 -5.81 8.94
CA VAL A 66 6.81 -6.65 8.42
C VAL A 66 6.75 -6.69 6.89
N GLU A 67 5.55 -6.80 6.33
CA GLU A 67 5.35 -6.80 4.88
C GLU A 67 4.25 -5.83 4.46
N LEU A 68 4.58 -5.01 3.47
CA LEU A 68 3.66 -4.19 2.71
C LEU A 68 3.57 -4.72 1.28
N ASN A 69 2.40 -5.20 0.88
CA ASN A 69 2.16 -5.65 -0.47
C ASN A 69 1.00 -4.85 -1.08
N LEU A 70 1.33 -4.00 -2.04
CA LEU A 70 0.40 -3.18 -2.81
C LEU A 70 0.52 -3.53 -4.29
N CYS A 71 0.52 -4.81 -4.64
CA CYS A 71 0.61 -5.22 -6.04
C CYS A 71 -0.55 -4.67 -6.89
N CYS A 72 -0.25 -4.38 -8.16
CA CYS A 72 -1.16 -3.79 -9.13
C CYS A 72 -1.81 -2.49 -8.63
N CYS A 73 -1.09 -1.62 -7.90
CA CYS A 73 -1.71 -0.43 -7.31
C CYS A 73 -1.57 0.83 -8.18
N TYR A 74 -2.37 1.86 -7.84
CA TYR A 74 -2.33 3.18 -8.46
C TYR A 74 -1.47 4.18 -7.67
N VAL A 75 -0.56 3.67 -6.84
CA VAL A 75 0.28 4.50 -5.98
C VAL A 75 1.31 5.22 -6.85
N GLU A 76 1.32 6.55 -6.76
CA GLU A 76 2.35 7.41 -7.36
C GLU A 76 3.56 7.53 -6.43
N GLU A 77 3.29 7.58 -5.12
CA GLU A 77 4.28 7.60 -4.03
C GLU A 77 3.67 6.92 -2.79
N ILE A 78 4.37 5.94 -2.20
CA ILE A 78 3.79 5.13 -1.11
C ILE A 78 3.44 5.98 0.11
N TRP A 79 4.33 6.86 0.52
CA TRP A 79 4.09 7.87 1.55
C TRP A 79 5.07 9.03 1.39
N LYS A 80 4.66 10.21 1.87
CA LYS A 80 5.49 11.42 1.88
C LYS A 80 6.32 11.52 3.17
N GLY A 81 7.55 11.98 3.02
CA GLY A 81 8.49 12.20 4.13
C GLY A 81 9.06 10.90 4.70
N VAL A 82 9.82 11.03 5.79
CA VAL A 82 10.45 9.90 6.46
C VAL A 82 9.44 9.24 7.41
N LYS A 83 9.26 7.92 7.27
CA LYS A 83 8.49 7.11 8.21
C LYS A 83 9.40 6.07 8.85
N HIS A 84 9.35 6.00 10.17
CA HIS A 84 10.09 5.01 10.94
C HIS A 84 9.28 3.71 11.07
N MET A 85 9.69 2.68 10.34
CA MET A 85 9.10 1.33 10.38
C MET A 85 10.21 0.29 10.48
N GLU A 86 10.84 0.23 11.66
CA GLU A 86 11.99 -0.62 11.94
C GLU A 86 11.76 -2.10 11.67
N LYS A 87 10.51 -2.59 11.67
CA LYS A 87 10.22 -4.01 11.45
C LYS A 87 9.90 -4.35 10.00
N LEU A 88 9.86 -3.35 9.11
CA LEU A 88 9.47 -3.55 7.72
C LEU A 88 10.63 -4.21 6.98
N GLU A 89 10.40 -5.45 6.54
CA GLU A 89 11.38 -6.29 5.86
C GLU A 89 11.11 -6.37 4.35
N CYS A 90 9.85 -6.19 3.93
CA CYS A 90 9.48 -6.36 2.53
C CYS A 90 8.45 -5.34 2.06
N ILE A 91 8.71 -4.75 0.89
CA ILE A 91 7.77 -3.93 0.12
C ILE A 91 7.59 -4.56 -1.26
N ASN A 92 6.35 -4.90 -1.61
CA ASN A 92 5.99 -5.40 -2.93
C ASN A 92 5.09 -4.39 -3.66
N LEU A 93 5.58 -3.88 -4.79
CA LEU A 93 4.90 -2.98 -5.71
C LEU A 93 4.85 -3.54 -7.13
N SER A 94 4.94 -4.86 -7.30
CA SER A 94 4.78 -5.55 -8.60
C SER A 94 3.54 -5.06 -9.36
N HIS A 95 3.69 -4.91 -10.67
CA HIS A 95 2.71 -4.42 -11.63
C HIS A 95 2.11 -3.04 -11.29
N SER A 96 2.82 -2.22 -10.51
CA SER A 96 2.39 -0.84 -10.20
C SER A 96 2.89 0.12 -11.27
N GLN A 97 2.05 0.39 -12.26
CA GLN A 97 2.39 1.17 -13.46
C GLN A 97 2.48 2.68 -13.23
N TYR A 98 1.96 3.17 -12.10
CA TYR A 98 1.84 4.60 -11.80
C TYR A 98 2.90 5.13 -10.83
N LEU A 99 3.83 4.28 -10.37
CA LEU A 99 4.83 4.70 -9.40
C LEU A 99 5.82 5.68 -10.03
N VAL A 100 5.84 6.92 -9.53
CA VAL A 100 6.72 7.99 -10.04
C VAL A 100 7.91 8.19 -9.10
N ARG A 101 7.74 7.92 -7.80
CA ARG A 101 8.80 8.14 -6.80
C ARG A 101 8.77 7.09 -5.70
N THR A 102 9.97 6.67 -5.27
CA THR A 102 10.15 5.84 -4.07
C THR A 102 10.09 6.71 -2.80
N PRO A 103 9.64 6.16 -1.66
CA PRO A 103 9.71 6.88 -0.40
C PRO A 103 11.18 6.98 0.08
N ASP A 104 11.40 7.80 1.10
CA ASP A 104 12.68 7.82 1.82
C ASP A 104 12.81 6.53 2.67
N PHE A 105 13.87 5.76 2.40
CA PHE A 105 14.14 4.48 3.05
C PHE A 105 14.99 4.59 4.33
N SER A 106 15.50 5.79 4.68
CA SER A 106 16.31 6.00 5.89
C SER A 106 15.59 5.62 7.19
N GLY A 107 14.26 5.65 7.20
CA GLY A 107 13.42 5.26 8.33
C GLY A 107 13.11 3.76 8.42
N ILE A 108 13.56 2.93 7.47
CA ILE A 108 13.27 1.49 7.42
C ILE A 108 14.55 0.64 7.31
N PRO A 109 15.38 0.63 8.37
CA PRO A 109 16.73 0.06 8.32
C PRO A 109 16.77 -1.46 8.07
N ASN A 110 15.67 -2.18 8.34
CA ASN A 110 15.60 -3.62 8.17
C ASN A 110 14.92 -4.05 6.86
N LEU A 111 14.75 -3.15 5.89
CA LEU A 111 14.19 -3.50 4.59
C LEU A 111 15.15 -4.45 3.84
N GLU A 112 14.72 -5.69 3.63
CA GLU A 112 15.50 -6.72 2.94
C GLU A 112 15.09 -6.87 1.47
N ARG A 113 13.80 -6.65 1.15
CA ARG A 113 13.23 -6.90 -0.18
C ARG A 113 12.38 -5.75 -0.66
N LEU A 114 12.69 -5.27 -1.85
CA LEU A 114 11.89 -4.30 -2.59
C LEU A 114 11.60 -4.89 -3.97
N ILE A 115 10.33 -5.21 -4.22
CA ILE A 115 9.90 -5.92 -5.43
C ILE A 115 9.21 -4.94 -6.36
N PHE A 116 9.81 -4.73 -7.53
CA PHE A 116 9.21 -4.11 -8.70
C PHE A 116 9.16 -5.15 -9.80
N GLU A 117 8.01 -5.29 -10.43
CA GLU A 117 7.81 -6.12 -11.62
C GLU A 117 6.92 -5.32 -12.55
N ALA A 118 7.23 -5.30 -13.84
CA ALA A 118 6.47 -4.57 -14.84
C ALA A 118 5.25 -5.38 -15.28
#